data_AF-A0A1W9T6H8-F1
#
_entry.id   AF-A0A1W9T6H8-F1
#
_cell.length_a   1.000
_cell.length_b   1.000
_cell.length_c   1.000
_cell.angle_alpha   90.00
_cell.angle_beta   90.00
_cell.angle_gamma   90.00
#
_symmetry.space_group_name_H-M   'P 1'
#
loop_
_entity.id
_entity.type
_entity.pdbx_description
1 polymer ?
#
loop_
_entity_poly.entity_id
_entity_poly.type
_entity_poly.pdbx_seq_one_letter_code
_entity_poly.pdbx_strand_id
1 'polypeptide(L)'
;MSGSGSVRNFTPPNVAENTDLVFRLTVSDSRGLRSTDDVTVRVLWINEAPVADPGADQTVDEGLKVQLDGSGSSDEDDGIKVWVLMISCM
;
A
#
# COMPACT_ATOMS: atom_id res chain seq x y z
N MET A 1 -19.68 29.58 24.29
CA MET A 1 -19.09 28.36 24.88
C MET A 1 -18.54 27.54 23.73
N SER A 2 -17.25 27.69 23.41
CA SER A 2 -16.60 26.94 22.34
C SER A 2 -16.27 25.53 22.83
N GLY A 3 -16.78 24.53 22.12
CA GLY A 3 -16.43 23.13 22.34
C GLY A 3 -14.97 22.90 21.97
N SER A 4 -14.23 22.36 22.94
CA SER A 4 -12.84 21.92 22.86
C SER A 4 -12.64 20.87 21.76
N GLY A 5 -11.45 20.87 21.17
CA GLY A 5 -11.12 20.21 19.91
C GLY A 5 -11.47 18.72 19.84
N SER A 6 -12.03 18.34 18.70
CA SER A 6 -12.22 16.95 18.31
C SER A 6 -11.26 16.62 17.16
N VAL A 7 -9.96 16.56 17.46
CA VAL A 7 -8.99 16.01 16.49
C VAL A 7 -9.24 14.51 16.40
N ARG A 8 -9.52 14.03 15.18
CA ARG A 8 -9.61 12.61 14.83
C ARG A 8 -8.47 12.32 13.87
N ASN A 9 -7.72 11.26 14.14
CA ASN A 9 -6.71 10.78 13.21
C ASN A 9 -7.32 9.70 12.32
N PHE A 10 -6.97 9.75 11.05
CA PHE A 10 -7.33 8.76 10.04
C PHE A 10 -6.08 8.43 9.25
N THR A 11 -5.81 7.13 9.08
CA THR A 11 -4.79 6.64 8.16
C THR A 11 -5.52 6.13 6.92
N PRO A 12 -5.29 6.72 5.74
CA PRO A 12 -5.85 6.22 4.49
C PRO A 12 -5.52 4.74 4.26
N PRO A 13 -6.44 3.93 3.70
CA PRO A 13 -6.13 2.57 3.27
C PRO A 13 -5.22 2.57 2.03
N ASN A 14 -4.63 1.41 1.71
CA ASN A 14 -4.10 1.20 0.35
C ASN A 14 -5.26 1.26 -0.65
N VAL A 15 -5.05 1.91 -1.78
CA VAL A 15 -6.01 2.14 -2.87
C VAL A 15 -5.38 1.69 -4.18
N ALA A 16 -6.16 1.20 -5.15
CA ALA A 16 -5.59 0.78 -6.45
C ALA A 16 -5.38 1.96 -7.43
N GLU A 17 -5.93 3.13 -7.11
CA GLU A 17 -5.84 4.36 -7.90
C GLU A 17 -6.14 5.58 -7.02
N ASN A 18 -5.90 6.79 -7.55
CA ASN A 18 -6.24 8.03 -6.84
C ASN A 18 -7.71 8.06 -6.46
N THR A 19 -7.99 8.13 -5.16
CA THR A 19 -9.34 7.97 -4.60
C THR A 19 -9.71 9.15 -3.71
N ASP A 20 -10.89 9.74 -3.91
CA ASP A 20 -11.43 10.75 -3.02
C ASP A 20 -12.31 10.10 -1.94
N LEU A 21 -11.97 10.31 -0.67
CA LEU A 21 -12.76 9.89 0.49
C LEU A 21 -13.50 11.08 1.08
N VAL A 22 -14.82 10.96 1.26
CA VAL A 22 -15.67 12.03 1.82
C VAL A 22 -16.04 11.69 3.25
N PHE A 23 -15.73 12.61 4.18
CA PHE A 23 -16.05 12.49 5.59
C PHE A 23 -17.05 13.57 5.99
N ARG A 24 -18.06 13.19 6.77
CA ARG A 24 -19.06 14.13 7.32
C ARG A 24 -18.81 14.37 8.79
N LEU A 25 -18.58 15.63 9.16
CA LEU A 25 -18.66 16.08 10.54
C LEU A 25 -20.12 16.42 10.86
N THR A 26 -20.63 15.94 11.99
CA THR A 26 -21.92 16.35 12.55
C THR A 26 -21.68 16.88 13.95
N VAL A 27 -22.04 18.14 14.20
CA VAL A 27 -22.02 18.74 15.54
C VAL A 27 -23.45 18.91 16.04
N SER A 28 -23.69 18.66 17.32
CA SER A 28 -25.00 18.81 17.96
C SER A 28 -24.88 19.65 19.22
N ASP A 29 -25.85 20.53 19.49
CA ASP A 29 -25.94 21.24 20.76
C ASP A 29 -26.77 20.48 21.80
N SER A 30 -26.78 21.00 23.05
CA SER A 30 -27.55 20.40 24.16
C SER A 30 -29.07 20.47 23.98
N ARG A 31 -29.56 21.25 23.01
CA ARG A 31 -30.99 21.43 22.71
C ARG A 31 -31.41 20.61 21.48
N GLY A 32 -30.52 19.78 20.94
CA GLY A 32 -30.78 18.87 19.83
C GLY A 32 -30.65 19.49 18.44
N LEU A 33 -30.22 20.75 18.33
CA LEU A 33 -29.91 21.35 17.02
C LEU A 33 -28.60 20.76 16.48
N ARG A 34 -28.54 20.56 15.17
CA ARG A 34 -27.39 19.96 14.49
C ARG A 34 -26.91 20.81 13.33
N SER A 35 -25.61 20.73 13.06
CA SER A 35 -24.98 21.25 11.84
C SER A 35 -24.03 20.19 11.29
N THR A 36 -23.92 20.12 9.97
CA THR A 36 -23.08 19.17 9.27
C THR A 36 -22.20 19.87 8.26
N ASP A 37 -21.00 19.35 8.07
CA ASP A 37 -20.08 19.79 7.03
C ASP A 37 -19.30 18.59 6.48
N ASP A 38 -18.99 18.62 5.20
CA ASP A 38 -18.31 17.52 4.50
C ASP A 38 -16.88 17.95 4.12
N VAL A 39 -15.92 17.05 4.28
CA VAL A 39 -14.53 17.23 3.83
C VAL A 39 -14.13 16.11 2.89
N THR A 40 -13.50 16.47 1.79
CA THR A 40 -12.92 15.52 0.83
C THR A 40 -11.43 15.39 1.08
N VAL A 41 -10.98 14.16 1.32
CA VAL A 41 -9.56 13.78 1.41
C VAL A 41 -9.19 13.04 0.14
N ARG A 42 -8.27 13.61 -0.64
CA ARG A 42 -7.71 12.95 -1.81
C ARG A 42 -6.57 12.03 -1.40
N VAL A 43 -6.79 10.72 -1.54
CA VAL A 43 -5.77 9.69 -1.35
C VAL A 43 -5.08 9.47 -2.69
N LEU A 44 -3.79 9.77 -2.76
CA LEU A 44 -2.99 9.51 -3.95
C LEU A 44 -2.52 8.06 -3.92
N TRP A 45 -2.72 7.34 -5.01
CA TRP A 45 -2.06 6.06 -5.19
C TRP A 45 -0.60 6.29 -5.57
N ILE A 46 0.28 5.52 -4.94
CA ILE A 46 1.72 5.55 -5.18
C ILE A 46 2.13 4.11 -5.47
N ASN A 47 2.73 3.89 -6.63
CA ASN A 47 3.23 2.59 -7.02
C ASN A 47 4.44 2.17 -6.17
N GLU A 48 4.39 0.98 -5.59
CA GLU A 48 5.49 0.30 -4.94
C GLU A 48 6.28 -0.52 -5.95
N ALA A 49 7.59 -0.62 -5.75
CA ALA A 49 8.44 -1.40 -6.64
C ALA A 49 8.32 -2.90 -6.32
N PRO A 50 8.44 -3.79 -7.32
CA PRO A 50 8.45 -5.23 -7.07
C PRO A 50 9.65 -5.63 -6.20
N VAL A 51 9.42 -6.58 -5.31
CA VAL A 51 10.44 -7.22 -4.49
C VAL A 51 10.83 -8.54 -5.14
N ALA A 52 12.07 -8.64 -5.60
CA ALA A 52 12.60 -9.86 -6.20
C ALA A 52 13.10 -10.84 -5.11
N ASP A 53 12.68 -12.08 -5.20
CA ASP A 53 13.14 -13.20 -4.38
C ASP A 53 13.38 -14.41 -5.31
N PRO A 54 14.64 -14.70 -5.68
CA PRO A 54 15.00 -15.84 -6.52
C PRO A 54 15.11 -17.17 -5.75
N GLY A 55 14.76 -17.16 -4.45
CA GLY A 55 15.02 -18.24 -3.51
C GLY A 55 16.34 -18.05 -2.77
N ALA A 56 16.64 -19.01 -1.88
CA ALA A 56 17.85 -18.99 -1.07
C ALA A 56 19.13 -19.22 -1.89
N ASP A 57 20.24 -18.69 -1.38
CA ASP A 57 21.58 -18.95 -1.93
C ASP A 57 21.89 -20.45 -1.94
N GLN A 58 22.52 -20.91 -3.03
CA GLN A 58 22.84 -22.32 -3.26
C GLN A 58 24.35 -22.50 -3.46
N THR A 59 24.87 -23.60 -2.94
CA THR A 59 26.22 -24.10 -3.25
C THR A 59 26.06 -25.45 -3.94
N VAL A 60 26.61 -25.59 -5.15
CA VAL A 60 26.49 -26.82 -5.96
C VAL A 60 27.84 -27.21 -6.54
N ASP A 61 28.05 -28.51 -6.73
CA ASP A 61 29.21 -29.02 -7.47
C ASP A 61 29.05 -28.76 -8.98
N GLU A 62 30.18 -28.72 -9.68
CA GLU A 62 30.20 -28.48 -11.13
C GLU A 62 29.43 -29.56 -11.91
N GLY A 63 28.76 -29.14 -12.99
CA GLY A 63 27.94 -30.03 -13.82
C GLY A 63 26.56 -30.36 -13.24
N LEU A 64 26.25 -29.91 -12.02
CA LEU A 64 24.92 -30.07 -11.43
C LEU A 64 23.97 -28.94 -11.88
N LYS A 65 22.68 -29.29 -11.99
CA LYS A 65 21.62 -28.34 -12.31
C LYS A 65 21.27 -27.51 -11.08
N VAL A 66 21.24 -26.18 -11.24
CA VAL A 66 20.68 -25.23 -10.26
C VAL A 66 19.26 -24.86 -10.68
N GLN A 67 18.34 -24.80 -9.73
CA GLN A 67 17.01 -24.22 -9.92
C GLN A 67 16.93 -22.94 -9.10
N LEU A 68 16.64 -21.82 -9.76
CA LEU A 68 16.28 -20.57 -9.11
C LEU A 68 14.77 -20.42 -9.20
N ASP A 69 14.11 -20.23 -8.07
CA ASP A 69 12.66 -20.19 -7.96
C ASP A 69 12.24 -18.78 -7.57
N GLY A 70 11.83 -18.00 -8.58
CA GLY A 70 11.37 -16.64 -8.41
C GLY A 70 9.97 -16.51 -7.78
N SER A 71 9.29 -17.63 -7.47
CA SER A 71 7.89 -17.60 -7.02
C SER A 71 7.66 -16.87 -5.71
N GLY A 72 8.72 -16.60 -4.93
CA GLY A 72 8.67 -15.75 -3.74
C GLY A 72 8.62 -14.25 -4.03
N SER A 73 8.86 -13.82 -5.27
CA SER A 73 8.84 -12.39 -5.62
C SER A 73 7.42 -11.82 -5.56
N SER A 74 7.28 -10.58 -5.13
CA SER A 74 5.98 -9.94 -4.91
C SER A 74 5.93 -8.51 -5.44
N ASP A 75 4.73 -8.08 -5.82
CA ASP A 75 4.36 -6.70 -6.09
C ASP A 75 2.89 -6.57 -5.70
N GLU A 76 2.61 -5.79 -4.66
CA GLU A 76 1.28 -5.74 -4.04
C GLU A 76 0.28 -4.86 -4.81
N ASP A 77 0.76 -3.99 -5.70
CA ASP A 77 -0.07 -3.00 -6.36
C ASP A 77 -0.54 -3.47 -7.74
N ASP A 78 0.38 -3.59 -8.70
CA ASP A 78 0.05 -3.85 -10.11
C ASP A 78 0.56 -5.21 -10.61
N GLY A 79 1.34 -5.90 -9.78
CA GLY A 79 1.84 -7.24 -10.00
C GLY A 79 3.02 -7.29 -10.97
N ILE A 80 3.85 -8.32 -10.83
CA ILE A 80 5.08 -8.49 -11.63
C ILE A 80 4.76 -8.71 -13.11
N LYS A 81 5.18 -7.77 -13.98
CA LYS A 81 5.00 -7.87 -15.45
C LYS A 81 6.12 -8.58 -16.19
N VAL A 82 7.34 -8.52 -15.65
CA VAL A 82 8.54 -9.04 -16.33
C VAL A 82 9.40 -9.78 -15.32
N TRP A 83 9.85 -10.98 -15.72
CA TRP A 83 10.82 -11.78 -14.99
C TRP A 83 12.13 -11.77 -15.76
N VAL A 84 13.20 -11.24 -15.18
CA VAL A 84 14.54 -11.29 -15.77
C VAL A 84 15.48 -11.96 -14.79
N LEU A 85 15.94 -13.16 -15.15
CA LEU A 85 16.98 -13.86 -14.41
C LEU A 85 18.33 -13.61 -15.08
N MET A 86 19.18 -12.81 -14.44
CA MET A 86 20.55 -12.61 -14.91
C MET A 86 21.49 -13.55 -14.15
N ILE A 87 22.18 -14.42 -14.88
CA ILE A 87 23.29 -15.19 -14.33
C ILE A 87 24.53 -14.32 -14.49
N SER A 88 24.97 -13.68 -13.40
CA SER A 88 26.27 -13.03 -13.36
C SER A 88 27.29 -14.04 -12.82
N CYS A 89 28.18 -14.50 -13.70
CA CYS A 89 29.38 -15.24 -13.28
C CYS A 89 30.47 -14.20 -12.99
N MET A 90 31.16 -14.35 -11.85
CA MET A 90 32.29 -13.49 -11.46
C MET A 90 33.52 -13.76 -12.33
#